data_AF-A0A380NX06-F1
#
_entry.id   AF-A0A380NX06-F1
#
_cell.length_a   1.000
_cell.length_b   1.000
_cell.length_c   1.000
_cell.angle_alpha   90.00
_cell.angle_beta   90.00
_cell.angle_gamma   90.00
#
_symmetry.space_group_name_H-M   'P 1'
#
loop_
_entity.id
_entity.type
_entity.pdbx_description
1 polymer ?
#
loop_
_entity_poly.entity_id
_entity_poly.type
_entity_poly.pdbx_seq_one_letter_code
_entity_poly.pdbx_strand_id
1 'polypeptide(L)' 'MFPDRLRELRKGRGITLENLADAMNEQLDPGQKPNTAAQIGNWERGDRSPSYLEVCKLADFLRYRWTF' A
#
# COMPACT_ATOMS: atom_id res chain seq x y z
N MET A 1 -2.26 -13.50 -7.87
CA MET A 1 -2.59 -12.29 -8.68
C MET A 1 -2.14 -11.04 -7.91
N PHE A 2 -2.46 -9.81 -8.34
CA PHE A 2 -2.03 -8.58 -7.63
C PHE A 2 -2.41 -8.57 -6.12
N PRO A 3 -3.63 -8.97 -5.71
CA PRO A 3 -4.02 -9.08 -4.29
C PRO A 3 -3.08 -9.96 -3.45
N ASP A 4 -2.81 -11.18 -3.94
CA ASP A 4 -1.96 -12.15 -3.25
C ASP A 4 -0.52 -11.63 -3.11
N ARG A 5 0.02 -11.03 -4.20
CA ARG A 5 1.38 -10.48 -4.20
C ARG A 5 1.54 -9.31 -3.23
N LEU A 6 0.55 -8.43 -3.14
CA LEU A 6 0.58 -7.32 -2.18
C LEU A 6 0.62 -7.86 -0.74
N ARG A 7 -0.22 -8.84 -0.44
CA ARG A 7 -0.30 -9.48 0.88
C ARG A 7 0.99 -10.22 1.23
N GLU A 8 1.51 -11.03 0.31
CA GLU A 8 2.76 -11.77 0.49
C GLU A 8 3.92 -10.82 0.74
N LEU A 9 4.03 -9.75 -0.05
CA LEU A 9 5.09 -8.78 0.10
C LEU A 9 5.03 -8.05 1.43
N ARG A 10 3.83 -7.60 1.85
CA ARG A 10 3.64 -6.93 3.14
C ARG A 10 4.03 -7.86 4.30
N LYS A 11 3.54 -9.11 4.27
CA LYS A 11 3.82 -10.11 5.31
C LYS A 11 5.29 -10.53 5.33
N GLY A 12 5.91 -10.71 4.17
CA GLY A 12 7.33 -11.07 4.06
C GLY A 12 8.26 -10.02 4.66
N ARG A 13 7.78 -8.78 4.81
CA ARG A 13 8.50 -7.66 5.45
C ARG A 13 8.07 -7.41 6.90
N GLY A 14 7.12 -8.16 7.44
CA GLY A 14 6.59 -7.96 8.79
C GLY A 14 5.82 -6.64 8.98
N ILE A 15 5.30 -6.05 7.91
CA ILE A 15 4.60 -4.76 7.96
C ILE A 15 3.11 -4.97 8.25
N THR A 16 2.53 -4.19 9.15
CA THR A 16 1.08 -4.20 9.43
C THR A 16 0.32 -3.38 8.38
N LEU A 17 -1.02 -3.51 8.33
CA LEU A 17 -1.81 -2.72 7.38
C LEU A 17 -1.78 -1.23 7.73
N GLU A 18 -1.70 -0.93 9.02
CA GLU A 18 -1.57 0.41 9.60
C GLU A 18 -0.25 1.05 9.17
N ASN A 19 0.86 0.36 9.37
CA ASN A 19 2.18 0.84 8.98
C ASN A 19 2.29 1.07 7.47
N LEU A 20 1.62 0.23 6.66
CA LEU A 20 1.58 0.43 5.21
C LEU A 20 0.73 1.66 4.85
N ALA A 21 -0.42 1.86 5.51
CA ALA A 21 -1.23 3.05 5.30
C ALA A 21 -0.46 4.32 5.67
N ASP A 22 0.22 4.33 6.81
CA ASP A 22 1.04 5.46 7.26
C ASP A 22 2.15 5.78 6.25
N ALA A 23 2.85 4.76 5.77
CA ALA A 23 3.91 4.95 4.78
C ALA A 23 3.36 5.45 3.42
N MET A 24 2.19 4.97 2.99
CA MET A 24 1.52 5.48 1.79
C MET A 24 1.02 6.92 1.94
N ASN A 25 0.85 7.39 3.18
CA ASN A 25 0.35 8.72 3.52
C ASN A 25 1.46 9.71 3.91
N GLU A 26 2.73 9.28 3.92
CA GLU A 26 3.86 10.13 4.30
C GLU A 26 4.02 11.35 3.37
N GLN A 27 3.62 11.19 2.10
CA GLN A 27 3.60 12.26 1.10
C GLN A 27 2.21 12.38 0.48
N LEU A 28 1.31 13.10 1.16
CA LEU A 28 0.00 13.45 0.63
C LEU A 28 0.03 14.85 0.01
N ASP A 29 -0.27 14.93 -1.29
CA ASP A 29 -0.50 16.21 -1.95
C ASP A 29 -1.79 16.88 -1.44
N PRO A 30 -1.88 18.22 -1.49
CA PRO A 30 -3.10 18.95 -1.14
C PRO A 30 -4.32 18.41 -1.90
N GLY A 31 -5.36 18.02 -1.15
CA GLY A 31 -6.61 17.48 -1.70
C GLY A 31 -6.63 15.95 -1.86
N GLN A 32 -5.53 15.25 -1.61
CA GLN A 32 -5.54 13.79 -1.55
C GLN A 32 -6.13 13.29 -0.23
N LYS A 33 -6.96 12.25 -0.31
CA LYS A 33 -7.48 11.57 0.88
C LYS A 33 -6.45 10.55 1.39
N PRO A 34 -6.25 10.44 2.71
CA PRO A 34 -5.36 9.43 3.27
C PRO A 34 -5.92 8.02 3.03
N ASN A 35 -5.01 7.09 2.75
CA ASN A 35 -5.31 5.67 2.68
C ASN A 35 -5.51 5.09 4.09
N THR A 36 -6.35 4.06 4.20
CA THR A 36 -6.63 3.41 5.49
C THR A 36 -6.24 1.93 5.46
N ALA A 37 -5.91 1.37 6.62
CA ALA A 37 -5.62 -0.06 6.77
C ALA A 37 -6.76 -0.95 6.23
N ALA A 38 -8.02 -0.56 6.47
CA ALA A 38 -9.19 -1.27 5.98
C ALA A 38 -9.25 -1.28 4.43
N GLN A 39 -8.92 -0.16 3.80
CA GLN A 39 -8.86 -0.05 2.34
C GLN A 39 -7.82 -1.00 1.75
N ILE A 40 -6.62 -1.04 2.35
CA ILE A 40 -5.56 -1.96 1.94
C ILE A 40 -5.99 -3.41 2.14
N GLY A 41 -6.66 -3.71 3.26
CA GLY A 41 -7.22 -5.04 3.52
C GLY A 41 -8.23 -5.50 2.46
N ASN A 42 -9.05 -4.59 1.93
CA ASN A 42 -9.95 -4.89 0.81
C ASN A 42 -9.16 -5.23 -0.47
N TRP A 43 -8.03 -4.57 -0.72
CA TRP A 43 -7.17 -4.87 -1.87
C TRP A 43 -6.52 -6.24 -1.77
N GLU A 44 -6.05 -6.63 -0.58
CA GLU A 44 -5.44 -7.95 -0.36
C GLU A 44 -6.44 -9.11 -0.50
N ARG A 45 -7.72 -8.86 -0.26
CA ARG A 45 -8.80 -9.84 -0.48
C ARG A 45 -9.32 -9.86 -1.91
N GLY A 46 -9.00 -8.83 -2.71
CA GLY A 46 -9.54 -8.65 -4.05
C GLY A 46 -10.97 -8.08 -4.08
N ASP A 47 -11.52 -7.65 -2.93
CA ASP A 47 -12.85 -7.04 -2.83
C ASP A 47 -12.91 -5.71 -3.61
N ARG A 48 -11.78 -5.00 -3.63
CA ARG A 48 -11.58 -3.71 -4.29
C ARG A 48 -10.22 -3.70 -4.98
N SER A 49 -10.07 -2.86 -6.00
CA SER A 49 -8.77 -2.61 -6.63
C SER A 49 -8.26 -1.21 -6.26
N PRO A 50 -6.94 -1.03 -6.08
CA PRO A 50 -6.36 0.29 -5.94
C PRO A 50 -6.50 1.07 -7.26
N SER A 51 -6.64 2.38 -7.13
CA SER A 51 -6.54 3.32 -8.22
C SER A 51 -5.09 3.47 -8.69
N TYR A 52 -4.90 4.11 -9.85
CA TYR A 52 -3.57 4.38 -10.39
C TYR A 52 -2.66 5.11 -9.39
N LEU A 53 -3.18 6.14 -8.71
CA LEU A 53 -2.42 6.90 -7.71
C LEU A 53 -1.95 6.01 -6.55
N GLU A 54 -2.79 5.10 -6.10
CA GLU A 54 -2.47 4.19 -5.00
C GLU A 54 -1.45 3.13 -5.43
N VAL A 55 -1.50 2.69 -6.68
CA VAL A 55 -0.46 1.83 -7.26
C VAL A 55 0.87 2.58 -7.35
N CYS A 56 0.89 3.86 -7.70
CA CYS A 56 2.11 4.68 -7.67
C CYS A 56 2.68 4.79 -6.25
N LYS A 57 1.84 5.12 -5.26
CA LYS A 57 2.25 5.19 -3.83
C LYS A 57 2.81 3.86 -3.34
N LEU A 58 2.16 2.75 -3.69
CA LEU A 58 2.65 1.41 -3.42
C LEU A 58 4.01 1.19 -4.10
N ALA A 59 4.15 1.53 -5.38
CA ALA A 59 5.40 1.37 -6.11
C ALA A 59 6.53 2.20 -5.47
N ASP A 60 6.27 3.43 -5.03
CA ASP A 60 7.26 4.27 -4.36
C ASP A 60 7.67 3.68 -3.00
N PHE A 61 6.70 3.28 -2.17
CA PHE A 61 6.97 2.56 -0.92
C PHE A 61 7.80 1.29 -1.16
N LEU A 62 7.50 0.57 -2.23
CA LEU A 62 8.16 -0.64 -2.67
C LEU A 62 9.41 -0.41 -3.51
N ARG A 63 9.86 0.82 -3.75
CA ARG A 63 11.08 1.11 -4.51
C ARG A 63 12.11 1.80 -3.64
N TYR A 64 11.72 2.83 -2.89
CA TYR A 64 12.62 3.60 -2.04
C TYR A 64 13.04 2.88 -0.76
N ARG A 65 12.37 1.78 -0.39
CA ARG A 65 12.77 0.87 0.70
C ARG A 65 13.36 -0.46 0.18
N TRP A 66 14.13 -0.40 -0.91
CA TRP A 66 14.83 -1.55 -1.54
C TRP A 66 16.29 -1.30 -1.90
N THR A 67 16.87 -0.16 -1.54
CA THR A 67 18.32 0.02 -1.59
C THR A 67 18.93 -0.51 -0.30
N PHE A 68 19.40 -1.76 -0.35
CA PHE A 68 20.56 -2.21 0.42
C PHE A 68 21.84 -1.67 -0.25
#